data_AF-A0A024UJS5-F1
#
_entry.id   AF-A0A024UJS5-F1
#
_cell.length_a   1.000
_cell.length_b   1.000
_cell.length_c   1.000
_cell.angle_alpha   90.00
_cell.angle_beta   90.00
_cell.angle_gamma   90.00
#
_symmetry.space_group_name_H-M   'P 1'
#
loop_
_entity.id
_entity.type
_entity.pdbx_description
1 polymer ?
#
loop_
_entity_poly.entity_id
_entity_poly.type
_entity_poly.pdbx_seq_one_letter_code
_entity_poly.pdbx_strand_id
1 'polypeptide(L)'
;MNESVAAKLREVTKIVQMTPDLPVPPIPEPPKRTGKANTNVRTKMAAIQAYMNALEYNYTGKLYFDVSKNRSHKSIYGTAKDIIHDALPIQCLEAVFVAAYLTAGGPEYEGATFNHQIDRIPISFKTLSGGTIFRHIVLAIKYQHLWGALGLSRSPGLMNKDLKFKSLSELVCNYIENYNAVRHDVVKIYVGFPFSHDIHSTERVEWRVLNIKTNIHPWDDVAAQLDLWEYSELMSHLHRVGELPEYFADKFFLHKPPKRSQSPSRRPLRSSFECESFASVDVAPDAAVVSKLPDLLLRVTPEVLHFKQAPLAASPSADENNRPPLRPNDLVEFASANLFLNNVSLVHHLVVYVIVGHPAAQGVRLPPQAGFDDVDGDPPYPPGCCCR
;
A
#
# COMPACT_ATOMS: atom_id res chain seq x y z
N MET A 1 -20.35 5.41 -2.41
CA MET A 1 -19.91 4.52 -3.51
C MET A 1 -20.82 4.74 -4.70
N ASN A 2 -20.28 4.94 -5.90
CA ASN A 2 -21.07 5.26 -7.10
C ASN A 2 -21.88 4.02 -7.53
N GLU A 3 -23.20 4.14 -7.73
CA GLU A 3 -24.10 2.99 -7.93
C GLU A 3 -23.73 2.14 -9.15
N SER A 4 -23.21 2.79 -10.19
CA SER A 4 -22.64 2.15 -11.39
C SER A 4 -21.45 1.24 -11.08
N VAL A 5 -20.55 1.65 -10.16
CA VAL A 5 -19.38 0.84 -9.76
C VAL A 5 -19.83 -0.39 -8.97
N ALA A 6 -20.79 -0.23 -8.07
CA ALA A 6 -21.36 -1.34 -7.30
C ALA A 6 -22.07 -2.35 -8.21
N ALA A 7 -22.78 -1.88 -9.24
CA ALA A 7 -23.40 -2.74 -10.24
C ALA A 7 -22.36 -3.54 -11.04
N LYS A 8 -21.30 -2.89 -11.51
CA LYS A 8 -20.21 -3.56 -12.23
C LYS A 8 -19.48 -4.58 -11.36
N LEU A 9 -19.25 -4.27 -10.08
CA LEU A 9 -18.63 -5.21 -9.15
C LEU A 9 -19.49 -6.48 -8.97
N ARG A 10 -20.81 -6.33 -8.81
CA ARG A 10 -21.73 -7.47 -8.72
C ARG A 10 -21.71 -8.33 -9.99
N GLU A 11 -21.67 -7.70 -11.15
CA GLU A 11 -21.57 -8.39 -12.44
C GLU A 11 -20.27 -9.21 -12.53
N VAL A 12 -19.12 -8.61 -12.20
CA VAL A 12 -17.82 -9.29 -12.21
C VAL A 12 -17.80 -10.44 -11.19
N THR A 13 -18.31 -10.24 -9.98
CA THR A 13 -18.40 -11.31 -8.98
C THR A 13 -19.23 -12.48 -9.49
N LYS A 14 -20.37 -12.21 -10.13
CA LYS A 14 -21.23 -13.26 -10.71
C LYS A 14 -20.51 -14.01 -11.83
N ILE A 15 -19.79 -13.31 -12.71
CA ILE A 15 -18.99 -13.92 -13.77
C ILE A 15 -17.95 -14.86 -13.16
N VAL A 16 -17.16 -14.39 -12.19
CA VAL A 16 -16.12 -15.20 -11.54
C VAL A 16 -16.72 -16.45 -10.87
N GLN A 17 -17.87 -16.32 -10.20
CA GLN A 17 -18.56 -17.44 -9.55
C GLN A 17 -19.18 -18.44 -10.54
N MET A 18 -19.57 -17.99 -11.72
CA MET A 18 -20.20 -18.82 -12.75
C MET A 18 -19.21 -19.45 -13.73
N THR A 19 -17.97 -18.96 -13.78
CA THR A 19 -16.90 -19.55 -14.59
C THR A 19 -16.46 -20.89 -13.98
N PRO A 20 -16.72 -22.04 -14.66
CA PRO A 20 -16.45 -23.35 -14.09
C PRO A 20 -14.94 -23.64 -13.94
N ASP A 21 -14.12 -23.15 -14.87
CA ASP A 21 -12.68 -23.39 -14.90
C ASP A 21 -11.91 -22.07 -14.91
N LEU A 22 -11.67 -21.51 -13.72
CA LEU A 22 -10.76 -20.39 -13.57
C LEU A 22 -9.31 -20.87 -13.74
N PRO A 23 -8.42 -20.05 -14.34
CA PRO A 23 -7.02 -20.41 -14.45
C PRO A 23 -6.43 -20.60 -13.05
N VAL A 24 -5.71 -21.72 -12.86
CA VAL A 24 -5.00 -21.98 -11.61
C VAL A 24 -3.92 -20.92 -11.46
N PRO A 25 -3.92 -20.12 -10.37
CA PRO A 25 -2.89 -19.11 -10.17
C PRO A 25 -1.53 -19.79 -9.96
N PRO A 26 -0.43 -19.22 -10.49
CA PRO A 26 0.90 -19.74 -10.20
C PRO A 26 1.19 -19.62 -8.71
N ILE A 27 1.67 -20.70 -8.09
CA ILE A 27 2.07 -20.68 -6.68
C ILE A 27 3.51 -20.17 -6.61
N PRO A 28 3.77 -18.96 -6.07
CA PRO A 28 5.12 -18.45 -5.95
C PRO A 28 5.92 -19.28 -4.94
N GLU A 29 7.13 -19.65 -5.33
CA GLU A 29 8.06 -20.37 -4.46
C GLU A 29 8.86 -19.37 -3.62
N PRO A 30 8.96 -19.55 -2.29
CA PRO A 30 9.83 -18.72 -1.46
C PRO A 30 11.31 -18.91 -1.85
N PRO A 31 12.17 -17.89 -1.65
CA PRO A 31 13.58 -17.98 -2.00
C PRO A 31 14.27 -19.14 -1.26
N LYS A 32 15.05 -19.94 -1.98
CA LYS A 32 15.77 -21.13 -1.50
C LYS A 32 17.23 -20.85 -1.14
N ARG A 33 17.82 -21.66 -0.25
CA ARG A 33 19.22 -21.59 0.19
C ARG A 33 20.07 -22.10 -0.96
N THR A 34 20.65 -21.16 -1.70
CA THR A 34 21.71 -21.52 -2.63
C THR A 34 22.91 -22.01 -1.81
N GLY A 35 23.43 -23.21 -2.12
CA GLY A 35 24.68 -23.73 -1.53
C GLY A 35 25.92 -22.84 -1.80
N LYS A 36 25.75 -21.77 -2.58
CA LYS A 36 26.72 -20.70 -2.74
C LYS A 36 26.67 -19.78 -1.52
N ALA A 37 27.56 -20.03 -0.57
CA ALA A 37 27.72 -19.32 0.70
C ALA A 37 27.89 -17.78 0.63
N ASN A 38 27.85 -17.16 -0.56
CA ASN A 38 28.25 -15.77 -0.81
C ASN A 38 27.20 -14.93 -1.58
N THR A 39 25.91 -15.27 -1.52
CA THR A 39 24.89 -14.34 -2.02
C THR A 39 24.81 -13.10 -1.13
N ASN A 40 25.10 -11.93 -1.72
CA ASN A 40 25.09 -10.63 -1.05
C ASN A 40 23.69 -10.34 -0.44
N VAL A 41 23.65 -9.69 0.72
CA VAL A 41 22.44 -9.22 1.43
C VAL A 41 21.46 -8.51 0.49
N ARG A 42 21.96 -7.69 -0.45
CA ARG A 42 21.11 -7.03 -1.46
C ARG A 42 20.37 -8.01 -2.35
N THR A 43 21.05 -9.04 -2.84
CA THR A 43 20.46 -10.09 -3.68
C THR A 43 19.41 -10.88 -2.91
N LYS A 44 19.70 -11.18 -1.64
CA LYS A 44 18.77 -11.86 -0.73
C LYS A 44 17.50 -11.04 -0.48
N MET A 45 17.65 -9.75 -0.17
CA MET A 45 16.53 -8.82 -0.04
C MET A 45 15.70 -8.74 -1.33
N ALA A 46 16.36 -8.64 -2.49
CA ALA A 46 15.67 -8.59 -3.78
C ALA A 46 14.86 -9.86 -4.05
N ALA A 47 15.39 -11.05 -3.71
CA ALA A 47 14.65 -12.31 -3.86
C ALA A 47 13.43 -12.38 -2.93
N ILE A 48 13.57 -11.94 -1.67
CA ILE A 48 12.45 -11.86 -0.73
C ILE A 48 11.39 -10.88 -1.22
N GLN A 49 11.79 -9.71 -1.73
CA GLN A 49 10.86 -8.75 -2.27
C GLN A 49 10.15 -9.27 -3.53
N ALA A 50 10.86 -9.95 -4.42
CA ALA A 50 10.27 -10.57 -5.61
C ALA A 50 9.20 -11.60 -5.22
N TYR A 51 9.47 -12.42 -4.21
CA TYR A 51 8.50 -13.36 -3.65
C TYR A 51 7.25 -12.64 -3.10
N MET A 52 7.42 -11.60 -2.27
CA MET A 52 6.28 -10.83 -1.75
C MET A 52 5.48 -10.12 -2.86
N ASN A 53 6.13 -9.66 -3.92
CA ASN A 53 5.45 -9.08 -5.07
C ASN A 53 4.62 -10.13 -5.82
N ALA A 54 5.10 -11.37 -5.91
CA ALA A 54 4.40 -12.48 -6.57
C ALA A 54 3.18 -12.98 -5.77
N LEU A 55 3.11 -12.71 -4.46
CA LEU A 55 1.89 -12.90 -3.68
C LEU A 55 0.81 -11.86 -4.01
N GLU A 56 1.19 -10.72 -4.60
CA GLU A 56 0.31 -9.58 -4.91
C GLU A 56 -0.24 -8.81 -3.70
N TYR A 57 -0.57 -7.53 -3.92
CA TYR A 57 -1.23 -6.72 -2.90
C TYR A 57 -2.72 -7.06 -2.85
N ASN A 58 -3.26 -7.30 -1.66
CA ASN A 58 -4.66 -7.65 -1.47
C ASN A 58 -5.60 -6.44 -1.63
N TYR A 59 -6.35 -6.42 -2.73
CA TYR A 59 -7.40 -5.44 -3.04
C TYR A 59 -8.83 -5.92 -2.74
N THR A 60 -9.00 -7.13 -2.21
CA THR A 60 -10.33 -7.76 -2.05
C THR A 60 -11.15 -7.19 -0.89
N GLY A 61 -10.50 -6.48 0.03
CA GLY A 61 -11.14 -5.97 1.25
C GLY A 61 -11.36 -7.03 2.34
N LYS A 62 -11.00 -8.30 2.08
CA LYS A 62 -11.04 -9.39 3.06
C LYS A 62 -9.63 -9.65 3.59
N LEU A 63 -9.51 -9.78 4.91
CA LEU A 63 -8.29 -10.27 5.55
C LEU A 63 -8.30 -11.80 5.51
N TYR A 64 -7.23 -12.40 4.98
CA TYR A 64 -7.07 -13.86 4.93
C TYR A 64 -6.33 -14.39 6.16
N PHE A 65 -5.42 -13.61 6.73
CA PHE A 65 -4.54 -14.03 7.81
C PHE A 65 -4.74 -13.21 9.09
N ASP A 66 -4.35 -13.76 10.24
CA ASP A 66 -4.44 -13.05 11.52
C ASP A 66 -3.40 -11.92 11.59
N VAL A 67 -3.88 -10.68 11.57
CA VAL A 67 -3.09 -9.44 11.59
C VAL A 67 -2.91 -8.85 13.00
N SER A 68 -3.29 -9.57 14.05
CA SER A 68 -3.20 -9.04 15.41
C SER A 68 -1.74 -8.85 15.85
N LYS A 69 -1.44 -7.62 16.30
CA LYS A 69 -0.08 -7.15 16.62
C LYS A 69 0.40 -7.52 18.03
N ASN A 70 -0.53 -7.75 18.96
CA ASN A 70 -0.22 -8.00 20.36
C ASN A 70 0.01 -9.49 20.64
N ARG A 71 0.92 -10.10 19.87
CA ARG A 71 1.26 -11.53 19.90
C ARG A 71 2.78 -11.71 19.95
N SER A 72 3.21 -12.93 20.28
CA SER A 72 4.62 -13.29 20.32
C SER A 72 5.23 -13.38 18.91
N HIS A 73 6.56 -13.29 18.84
CA HIS A 73 7.31 -13.55 17.61
C HIS A 73 6.95 -14.92 17.00
N LYS A 74 6.95 -15.98 17.82
CA LYS A 74 6.54 -17.33 17.40
C LYS A 74 5.17 -17.36 16.73
N SER A 75 4.19 -16.65 17.28
CA SER A 75 2.84 -16.60 16.72
C SER A 75 2.80 -15.82 15.40
N ILE A 76 3.52 -14.70 15.30
CA ILE A 76 3.61 -13.91 14.07
C ILE A 76 4.30 -14.72 12.95
N TYR A 77 5.36 -15.45 13.29
CA TYR A 77 6.04 -16.32 12.35
C TYR A 77 5.21 -17.54 11.97
N GLY A 78 4.33 -18.03 12.85
CA GLY A 78 3.29 -18.99 12.48
C GLY A 78 2.41 -18.46 11.35
N THR A 79 1.89 -17.23 11.49
CA THR A 79 1.11 -16.58 10.42
C THR A 79 1.93 -16.39 9.13
N ALA A 80 3.23 -16.09 9.23
CA ALA A 80 4.09 -16.00 8.04
C ALA A 80 4.21 -17.36 7.30
N LYS A 81 4.27 -18.48 8.03
CA LYS A 81 4.25 -19.82 7.43
C LYS A 81 2.91 -20.12 6.77
N ASP A 82 1.79 -19.75 7.39
CA ASP A 82 0.46 -19.89 6.80
C ASP A 82 0.36 -19.12 5.48
N ILE A 83 0.89 -17.89 5.43
CA ILE A 83 0.96 -17.08 4.20
C ILE A 83 1.77 -17.80 3.11
N ILE A 84 2.93 -18.35 3.47
CA ILE A 84 3.79 -19.06 2.51
C ILE A 84 3.11 -20.32 1.98
N HIS A 85 2.39 -21.03 2.83
CA HIS A 85 1.66 -22.25 2.49
C HIS A 85 0.44 -21.97 1.60
N ASP A 86 -0.38 -20.99 1.97
CA ASP A 86 -1.64 -20.71 1.28
C ASP A 86 -1.46 -19.83 0.03
N ALA A 87 -0.36 -19.08 -0.05
CA ALA A 87 0.03 -18.24 -1.18
C ALA A 87 -1.05 -17.26 -1.66
N LEU A 88 -1.83 -16.69 -0.72
CA LEU A 88 -2.87 -15.71 -0.99
C LEU A 88 -2.34 -14.26 -0.98
N PRO A 89 -3.04 -13.31 -1.64
CA PRO A 89 -2.69 -11.90 -1.59
C PRO A 89 -2.62 -11.31 -0.20
N ILE A 90 -1.63 -10.46 0.04
CA ILE A 90 -1.32 -9.90 1.36
C ILE A 90 -1.30 -8.36 1.36
N GLN A 91 -1.35 -7.76 2.54
CA GLN A 91 -1.20 -6.33 2.75
C GLN A 91 0.13 -5.99 3.44
N CYS A 92 0.34 -4.70 3.70
CA CYS A 92 1.58 -4.17 4.26
C CYS A 92 2.04 -4.83 5.57
N LEU A 93 1.13 -5.20 6.47
CA LEU A 93 1.50 -5.83 7.75
C LEU A 93 1.88 -7.30 7.60
N GLU A 94 1.12 -8.05 6.82
CA GLU A 94 1.42 -9.46 6.49
C GLU A 94 2.77 -9.55 5.75
N ALA A 95 3.06 -8.60 4.85
CA ALA A 95 4.36 -8.50 4.19
C ALA A 95 5.50 -8.29 5.20
N VAL A 96 5.29 -7.51 6.28
CA VAL A 96 6.27 -7.38 7.37
C VAL A 96 6.46 -8.71 8.09
N PHE A 97 5.41 -9.51 8.31
CA PHE A 97 5.54 -10.83 8.93
C PHE A 97 6.36 -11.79 8.06
N VAL A 98 6.04 -11.87 6.76
CA VAL A 98 6.76 -12.69 5.78
C VAL A 98 8.22 -12.25 5.66
N ALA A 99 8.46 -10.95 5.47
CA ALA A 99 9.81 -10.41 5.39
C ALA A 99 10.61 -10.73 6.66
N ALA A 100 10.03 -10.52 7.84
CA ALA A 100 10.69 -10.80 9.11
C ALA A 100 11.01 -12.31 9.25
N TYR A 101 10.09 -13.20 8.87
CA TYR A 101 10.32 -14.64 8.91
C TYR A 101 11.43 -15.09 7.95
N LEU A 102 11.37 -14.69 6.68
CA LEU A 102 12.35 -15.07 5.66
C LEU A 102 13.75 -14.50 5.93
N THR A 103 13.83 -13.36 6.61
CA THR A 103 15.10 -12.76 7.04
C THR A 103 15.61 -13.29 8.38
N ALA A 104 14.79 -14.00 9.17
CA ALA A 104 15.23 -14.66 10.41
C ALA A 104 16.11 -15.89 10.17
N GLY A 105 16.07 -16.47 8.96
CA GLY A 105 16.78 -17.70 8.62
C GLY A 105 16.09 -18.97 9.13
N GLY A 106 14.75 -19.02 9.10
CA GLY A 106 13.96 -20.15 9.58
C GLY A 106 14.33 -21.52 8.96
N PRO A 107 14.09 -22.63 9.67
CA PRO A 107 14.60 -23.97 9.31
C PRO A 107 13.81 -24.68 8.19
N GLU A 108 12.56 -24.29 7.95
CA GLU A 108 11.62 -25.00 7.05
C GLU A 108 11.55 -24.39 5.65
N TYR A 109 11.71 -23.07 5.56
CA TYR A 109 11.77 -22.35 4.30
C TYR A 109 13.10 -21.67 4.30
N GLU A 110 13.91 -22.02 3.33
CA GLU A 110 15.31 -21.64 3.18
C GLU A 110 15.49 -20.14 2.87
N GLY A 111 14.91 -19.29 3.71
CA GLY A 111 15.08 -17.86 3.73
C GLY A 111 16.56 -17.60 3.76
N ALA A 112 17.00 -16.81 2.80
CA ALA A 112 18.35 -16.31 2.66
C ALA A 112 19.01 -16.18 4.03
N THR A 113 19.89 -17.11 4.41
CA THR A 113 20.48 -17.08 5.75
C THR A 113 21.31 -15.81 5.82
N PHE A 114 20.74 -14.75 6.38
CA PHE A 114 21.49 -13.62 6.85
C PHE A 114 22.12 -14.18 8.13
N ASN A 115 23.42 -14.49 8.11
CA ASN A 115 24.17 -14.56 9.37
C ASN A 115 23.72 -13.34 10.18
N HIS A 116 23.40 -13.45 11.47
CA HIS A 116 22.79 -12.44 12.38
C HIS A 116 23.40 -11.02 12.35
N GLN A 117 23.45 -10.41 11.18
CA GLN A 117 24.21 -9.22 10.79
C GLN A 117 23.26 -8.13 10.28
N ILE A 118 21.96 -8.46 10.17
CA ILE A 118 20.92 -7.51 9.80
C ILE A 118 20.00 -7.24 10.98
N ASP A 119 19.61 -5.98 11.16
CA ASP A 119 18.51 -5.62 12.05
C ASP A 119 17.25 -5.38 11.23
N ARG A 120 16.12 -5.84 11.76
CA ARG A 120 14.83 -5.90 11.07
C ARG A 120 13.81 -5.12 11.88
N ILE A 121 13.65 -3.84 11.57
CA ILE A 121 12.98 -2.87 12.43
C ILE A 121 11.65 -2.46 11.78
N PRO A 122 10.50 -2.65 12.44
CA PRO A 122 9.23 -2.20 11.90
C PRO A 122 9.13 -0.68 11.96
N ILE A 123 8.82 -0.05 10.81
CA ILE A 123 8.55 1.39 10.71
C ILE A 123 7.12 1.57 10.23
N SER A 124 6.29 2.25 11.04
CA SER A 124 4.91 2.58 10.68
C SER A 124 4.74 4.06 10.40
N PHE A 125 3.97 4.37 9.36
CA PHE A 125 3.61 5.72 8.98
C PHE A 125 2.11 5.93 9.23
N LYS A 126 1.79 7.07 9.86
CA LYS A 126 0.44 7.62 9.88
C LYS A 126 0.44 8.81 8.94
N THR A 127 -0.45 8.81 7.96
CA THR A 127 -0.54 9.87 6.96
C THR A 127 -1.95 10.44 6.88
N LEU A 128 -2.07 11.65 6.33
CA LEU A 128 -3.33 12.34 6.07
C LEU A 128 -3.43 12.59 4.57
N SER A 129 -4.58 12.28 3.97
CA SER A 129 -4.88 12.67 2.59
C SER A 129 -6.39 12.89 2.45
N GLY A 130 -6.79 14.02 1.87
CA GLY A 130 -8.21 14.38 1.72
C GLY A 130 -9.00 14.32 3.04
N GLY A 131 -8.40 14.75 4.15
CA GLY A 131 -9.02 14.68 5.49
C GLY A 131 -9.06 13.28 6.13
N THR A 132 -8.65 12.23 5.41
CA THR A 132 -8.68 10.84 5.88
C THR A 132 -7.31 10.38 6.38
N ILE A 133 -7.31 9.64 7.49
CA ILE A 133 -6.09 9.07 8.07
C ILE A 133 -5.82 7.70 7.48
N PHE A 134 -4.59 7.51 7.00
CA PHE A 134 -4.10 6.23 6.51
C PHE A 134 -2.94 5.72 7.38
N ARG A 135 -2.77 4.40 7.38
CA ARG A 135 -1.70 3.72 8.11
C ARG A 135 -1.01 2.75 7.17
N HIS A 136 0.32 2.74 7.25
CA HIS A 136 1.17 1.86 6.47
C HIS A 136 2.35 1.40 7.32
N ILE A 137 2.95 0.27 6.98
CA ILE A 137 4.11 -0.28 7.67
C ILE A 137 5.06 -0.96 6.68
N VAL A 138 6.35 -0.86 6.96
CA VAL A 138 7.43 -1.55 6.25
C VAL A 138 8.41 -2.14 7.26
N LEU A 139 9.23 -3.08 6.83
CA LEU A 139 10.33 -3.63 7.63
C LEU A 139 11.64 -2.99 7.15
N ALA A 140 12.16 -2.04 7.92
CA ALA A 140 13.48 -1.49 7.65
C ALA A 140 14.55 -2.54 7.94
N ILE A 141 15.54 -2.59 7.06
CA ILE A 141 16.69 -3.50 7.15
C ILE A 141 17.93 -2.64 7.33
N LYS A 142 18.61 -2.78 8.47
CA LYS A 142 19.95 -2.22 8.71
C LYS A 142 20.96 -3.33 8.50
N TYR A 143 21.96 -3.11 7.65
CA TYR A 143 23.10 -4.01 7.48
C TYR A 143 24.36 -3.15 7.47
N GLN A 144 25.24 -3.38 8.44
CA GLN A 144 26.38 -2.50 8.70
C GLN A 144 25.89 -1.05 8.89
N HIS A 145 26.40 -0.11 8.08
CA HIS A 145 26.05 1.31 8.12
C HIS A 145 24.99 1.70 7.08
N LEU A 146 24.38 0.72 6.39
CA LEU A 146 23.41 0.97 5.33
C LEU A 146 22.01 0.54 5.75
N TRP A 147 21.04 1.32 5.29
CA TRP A 147 19.62 1.14 5.51
C TRP A 147 18.91 0.88 4.18
N GLY A 148 17.88 0.04 4.25
CA GLY A 148 16.95 -0.28 3.19
C GLY A 148 15.63 -0.77 3.80
N ALA A 149 14.75 -1.32 2.99
CA ALA A 149 13.46 -1.81 3.49
C ALA A 149 12.86 -2.90 2.61
N LEU A 150 12.06 -3.76 3.26
CA LEU A 150 11.18 -4.75 2.65
C LEU A 150 9.73 -4.41 3.01
N GLY A 151 8.80 -4.68 2.11
CA GLY A 151 7.38 -4.48 2.38
C GLY A 151 6.53 -4.52 1.12
N LEU A 152 5.23 -4.31 1.28
CA LEU A 152 4.28 -4.29 0.16
C LEU A 152 3.36 -3.08 0.28
N SER A 153 3.08 -2.43 -0.85
CA SER A 153 2.24 -1.24 -0.91
C SER A 153 1.55 -1.15 -2.26
N ARG A 154 0.44 -0.41 -2.30
CA ARG A 154 -0.26 -0.04 -3.54
C ARG A 154 0.55 0.93 -4.40
N SER A 155 1.48 1.65 -3.78
CA SER A 155 2.41 2.56 -4.47
C SER A 155 3.83 1.97 -4.45
N PRO A 156 4.48 1.79 -5.62
CA PRO A 156 5.84 1.27 -5.70
C PRO A 156 6.86 2.09 -4.89
N GLY A 157 6.64 3.41 -4.78
CA GLY A 157 7.47 4.31 -3.99
C GLY A 157 7.38 4.10 -2.47
N LEU A 158 6.38 3.35 -2.00
CA LEU A 158 6.07 3.15 -0.58
C LEU A 158 6.27 1.70 -0.10
N MET A 159 6.92 0.85 -0.89
CA MET A 159 7.24 -0.54 -0.51
C MET A 159 8.73 -0.71 -0.19
N ASN A 160 9.47 -1.51 -0.96
CA ASN A 160 10.89 -1.77 -0.72
C ASN A 160 11.81 -0.60 -1.04
N LYS A 161 12.99 -0.64 -0.42
CA LYS A 161 14.07 0.31 -0.64
C LYS A 161 15.38 -0.44 -0.70
N ASP A 162 16.19 -0.15 -1.71
CA ASP A 162 17.54 -0.70 -1.81
C ASP A 162 18.36 -0.32 -0.57
N LEU A 163 19.25 -1.22 -0.17
CA LEU A 163 20.14 -1.04 0.97
C LEU A 163 21.23 0.00 0.67
N LYS A 164 20.91 1.29 0.58
CA LYS A 164 21.82 2.35 0.13
C LYS A 164 21.82 3.62 0.99
N PHE A 165 20.86 3.76 1.88
CA PHE A 165 20.73 4.96 2.72
C PHE A 165 21.73 4.87 3.87
N LYS A 166 22.40 5.97 4.20
CA LYS A 166 23.48 6.00 5.21
C LYS A 166 22.95 6.16 6.63
N SER A 167 21.71 6.59 6.77
CA SER A 167 21.05 6.82 8.05
C SER A 167 19.58 6.40 8.01
N LEU A 168 18.97 6.30 9.20
CA LEU A 168 17.54 6.00 9.32
C LEU A 168 16.73 7.20 8.82
N SER A 169 17.17 8.42 9.11
CA SER A 169 16.53 9.64 8.64
C SER A 169 16.51 9.74 7.11
N GLU A 170 17.59 9.38 6.42
CA GLU A 170 17.64 9.37 4.94
C GLU A 170 16.61 8.39 4.35
N LEU A 171 16.51 7.17 4.91
CA LEU A 171 15.51 6.18 4.50
C LEU A 171 14.09 6.71 4.70
N VAL A 172 13.82 7.28 5.88
CA VAL A 172 12.50 7.81 6.24
C VAL A 172 12.13 9.04 5.41
N CYS A 173 13.08 9.94 5.15
CA CYS A 173 12.91 11.09 4.27
C CYS A 173 12.43 10.64 2.89
N ASN A 174 13.07 9.60 2.35
CA ASN A 174 12.66 9.05 1.06
C ASN A 174 11.22 8.52 1.07
N TYR A 175 10.75 7.91 2.16
CA TYR A 175 9.32 7.55 2.28
C TYR A 175 8.42 8.78 2.31
N ILE A 176 8.81 9.84 3.05
CA ILE A 176 8.04 11.09 3.11
C ILE A 176 7.90 11.72 1.72
N GLU A 177 8.99 11.81 0.97
CA GLU A 177 8.97 12.30 -0.42
C GLU A 177 8.01 11.47 -1.29
N ASN A 178 8.03 10.15 -1.15
CA ASN A 178 7.14 9.25 -1.90
C ASN A 178 5.67 9.35 -1.46
N TYR A 179 5.39 9.69 -0.19
CA TYR A 179 4.03 10.01 0.25
C TYR A 179 3.53 11.33 -0.32
N ASN A 180 4.38 12.37 -0.29
CA ASN A 180 4.05 13.67 -0.84
C ASN A 180 3.74 13.56 -2.34
N ALA A 181 4.50 12.74 -3.08
CA ALA A 181 4.26 12.47 -4.49
C ALA A 181 2.87 11.87 -4.78
N VAL A 182 2.27 11.17 -3.82
CA VAL A 182 0.90 10.63 -3.92
C VAL A 182 -0.13 11.42 -3.10
N ARG A 183 0.19 12.67 -2.74
CA ARG A 183 -0.68 13.60 -1.99
C ARG A 183 -1.08 13.10 -0.59
N HIS A 184 -0.14 12.47 0.10
CA HIS A 184 -0.26 12.14 1.51
C HIS A 184 0.74 12.96 2.33
N ASP A 185 0.27 13.60 3.39
CA ASP A 185 1.13 14.22 4.38
C ASP A 185 1.46 13.21 5.48
N VAL A 186 2.75 12.96 5.73
CA VAL A 186 3.15 12.15 6.88
C VAL A 186 2.96 12.98 8.14
N VAL A 187 2.08 12.51 9.04
CA VAL A 187 1.79 13.20 10.32
C VAL A 187 2.42 12.53 11.53
N LYS A 188 2.78 11.24 11.41
CA LYS A 188 3.43 10.50 12.48
C LYS A 188 4.27 9.35 11.96
N ILE A 189 5.40 9.13 12.61
CA ILE A 189 6.28 7.99 12.41
C ILE A 189 6.38 7.21 13.71
N TYR A 190 6.30 5.89 13.60
CA TYR A 190 6.60 4.97 14.69
C TYR A 190 7.77 4.08 14.31
N VAL A 191 8.72 3.91 15.21
CA VAL A 191 9.84 2.97 15.07
C VAL A 191 9.75 1.96 16.20
N GLY A 192 9.81 0.68 15.87
CA GLY A 192 9.83 -0.41 16.84
C GLY A 192 11.23 -0.88 17.22
N PHE A 193 11.30 -1.92 18.04
CA PHE A 193 12.53 -2.68 18.20
C PHE A 193 12.71 -3.72 17.07
N PRO A 194 13.96 -4.12 16.79
CA PRO A 194 14.24 -5.22 15.88
C PRO A 194 13.46 -6.48 16.26
N PHE A 195 12.97 -7.20 15.25
CA PHE A 195 12.46 -8.55 15.47
C PHE A 195 13.57 -9.47 16.01
N SER A 196 13.22 -10.44 16.86
CA SER A 196 14.14 -11.50 17.28
C SER A 196 14.44 -12.48 16.15
N HIS A 197 15.69 -12.89 15.98
CA HIS A 197 16.05 -13.93 15.01
C HIS A 197 15.65 -15.34 15.50
N ASP A 198 15.36 -15.49 16.79
CA ASP A 198 14.76 -16.71 17.32
C ASP A 198 13.28 -16.77 16.91
N ILE A 199 13.00 -17.61 15.92
CA ILE A 199 11.64 -17.81 15.40
C ILE A 199 10.70 -18.49 16.40
N HIS A 200 11.22 -19.01 17.50
CA HIS A 200 10.44 -19.63 18.58
C HIS A 200 10.28 -18.70 19.79
N SER A 201 10.79 -17.47 19.71
CA SER A 201 10.69 -16.49 20.79
C SER A 201 9.23 -16.24 21.18
N THR A 202 8.99 -16.29 22.49
CA THR A 202 7.68 -16.02 23.09
C THR A 202 7.51 -14.53 23.43
N GLU A 203 8.55 -13.71 23.25
CA GLU A 203 8.52 -12.27 23.45
C GLU A 203 7.57 -11.60 22.46
N ARG A 204 6.95 -10.50 22.88
CA ARG A 204 6.07 -9.68 22.04
C ARG A 204 6.92 -8.77 21.15
N VAL A 205 6.37 -8.44 19.98
CA VAL A 205 6.99 -7.44 19.09
C VAL A 205 6.68 -6.04 19.60
N GLU A 206 7.72 -5.23 19.81
CA GLU A 206 7.59 -3.84 20.22
C GLU A 206 7.47 -2.93 18.99
N TRP A 207 6.25 -2.68 18.54
CA TRP A 207 5.96 -2.01 17.25
C TRP A 207 6.17 -0.49 17.23
N ARG A 208 6.08 0.18 18.38
CA ARG A 208 5.88 1.64 18.48
C ARG A 208 6.66 2.26 19.64
N VAL A 209 7.93 1.90 19.76
CA VAL A 209 8.80 2.37 20.85
C VAL A 209 9.10 3.86 20.69
N LEU A 210 9.63 4.26 19.54
CA LEU A 210 9.78 5.68 19.19
C LEU A 210 8.52 6.16 18.46
N ASN A 211 8.06 7.36 18.77
CA ASN A 211 6.80 7.88 18.28
C ASN A 211 6.89 9.40 18.09
N ILE A 212 7.14 9.82 16.86
CA ILE A 212 7.44 11.20 16.50
C ILE A 212 6.33 11.75 15.61
N LYS A 213 5.82 12.93 15.97
CA LYS A 213 4.86 13.66 15.14
C LYS A 213 5.61 14.60 14.20
N THR A 214 5.54 14.32 12.91
CA THR A 214 6.24 15.08 11.86
C THR A 214 5.54 16.38 11.49
N ASN A 215 4.25 16.51 11.79
CA ASN A 215 3.47 17.71 11.46
C ASN A 215 3.64 18.87 12.45
N ILE A 216 4.36 18.66 13.56
CA ILE A 216 4.57 19.67 14.61
C ILE A 216 6.05 19.96 14.89
N HIS A 217 6.95 19.14 14.38
CA HIS A 217 8.38 19.25 14.62
C HIS A 217 9.10 19.46 13.28
N PRO A 218 10.11 20.35 13.22
CA PRO A 218 10.89 20.54 12.01
C PRO A 218 11.65 19.26 11.66
N TRP A 219 11.91 19.05 10.37
CA TRP A 219 12.52 17.81 9.90
C TRP A 219 13.91 17.57 10.51
N ASP A 220 14.72 18.60 10.72
CA ASP A 220 16.07 18.45 11.27
C ASP A 220 16.07 17.83 12.68
N ASP A 221 15.14 18.24 13.54
CA ASP A 221 14.97 17.66 14.88
C ASP A 221 14.48 16.19 14.79
N VAL A 222 13.56 15.92 13.85
CA VAL A 222 13.06 14.56 13.60
C VAL A 222 14.18 13.66 13.10
N ALA A 223 14.98 14.13 12.15
CA ALA A 223 16.10 13.42 11.57
C ALA A 223 17.16 13.10 12.64
N ALA A 224 17.52 14.07 13.47
CA ALA A 224 18.45 13.86 14.59
C ALA A 224 17.95 12.78 15.57
N GLN A 225 16.65 12.77 15.87
CA GLN A 225 16.03 11.77 16.74
C GLN A 225 15.97 10.36 16.12
N LEU A 226 15.76 10.27 14.80
CA LEU A 226 15.81 9.02 14.07
C LEU A 226 17.23 8.46 14.01
N ASP A 227 18.23 9.31 13.82
CA ASP A 227 19.63 8.87 13.70
C ASP A 227 20.27 8.58 15.06
N LEU A 228 19.71 9.11 16.15
CA LEU A 228 20.06 8.75 17.53
C LEU A 228 19.50 7.37 17.94
N TRP A 229 18.66 6.74 17.10
CA TRP A 229 17.97 5.49 17.41
C TRP A 229 18.91 4.29 17.52
N GLU A 230 19.43 4.09 18.72
CA GLU A 230 20.21 2.91 19.13
C GLU A 230 19.45 2.16 20.23
N TYR A 231 19.14 0.89 19.97
CA TYR A 231 18.16 0.10 20.73
C TYR A 231 18.76 -0.95 21.66
N SER A 232 20.03 -1.34 21.49
CA SER A 232 20.62 -2.48 22.24
C SER A 232 20.52 -2.31 23.76
N GLU A 233 20.85 -1.13 24.27
CA GLU A 233 20.73 -0.81 25.70
C GLU A 233 19.26 -0.72 26.15
N LEU A 234 18.41 -0.09 25.34
CA LEU A 234 16.99 0.08 25.63
C LEU A 234 16.26 -1.26 25.73
N MET A 235 16.53 -2.18 24.78
CA MET A 235 15.99 -3.54 24.79
C MET A 235 16.48 -4.33 25.98
N SER A 236 17.78 -4.28 26.28
CA SER A 236 18.37 -4.97 27.43
C SER A 236 17.75 -4.50 28.75
N HIS A 237 17.52 -3.20 28.89
CA HIS A 237 16.84 -2.64 30.04
C HIS A 237 15.37 -3.08 30.09
N LEU A 238 14.64 -2.98 28.97
CA LEU A 238 13.24 -3.41 28.90
C LEU A 238 13.07 -4.88 29.28
N HIS A 239 13.94 -5.77 28.81
CA HIS A 239 13.86 -7.20 29.13
C HIS A 239 14.12 -7.48 30.62
N ARG A 240 14.96 -6.67 31.27
CA ARG A 240 15.29 -6.81 32.70
C ARG A 240 14.24 -6.19 33.62
N VAL A 241 13.71 -5.02 33.25
CA VAL A 241 12.88 -4.17 34.12
C VAL A 241 11.39 -4.23 33.75
N GLY A 242 11.06 -4.54 32.51
CA GLY A 242 9.69 -4.54 31.98
C GLY A 242 9.20 -3.17 31.51
N GLU A 243 10.00 -2.11 31.70
CA GLU A 243 9.71 -0.74 31.26
C GLU A 243 10.93 -0.12 30.55
N LEU A 244 10.74 0.99 29.82
CA LEU A 244 11.86 1.73 29.21
C LEU A 244 12.62 2.52 30.30
N PRO A 245 13.94 2.77 30.13
CA PRO A 245 14.71 3.57 31.08
C PRO A 245 14.14 4.98 31.28
N GLU A 246 14.27 5.55 32.48
CA GLU A 246 13.80 6.91 32.80
C GLU A 246 14.40 7.98 31.87
N TYR A 247 15.69 7.85 31.54
CA TYR A 247 16.40 8.76 30.62
C TYR A 247 15.88 8.70 29.18
N PHE A 248 15.03 7.73 28.83
CA PHE A 248 14.49 7.58 27.47
C PHE A 248 13.72 8.83 27.03
N ALA A 249 12.92 9.42 27.93
CA ALA A 249 12.14 10.61 27.61
C ALA A 249 13.04 11.84 27.34
N ASP A 250 14.15 11.96 28.07
CA ASP A 250 15.12 13.04 27.90
C ASP A 250 15.93 12.86 26.63
N LYS A 251 16.39 11.63 26.35
CA LYS A 251 17.14 11.28 25.13
C LYS A 251 16.26 11.43 23.89
N PHE A 252 15.01 11.02 23.96
CA PHE A 252 14.06 11.09 22.85
C PHE A 252 12.95 12.13 23.10
N PHE A 253 13.31 13.41 23.21
CA PHE A 253 12.39 14.49 23.59
C PHE A 253 11.18 14.69 22.66
N LEU A 254 11.27 14.24 21.41
CA LEU A 254 10.15 14.25 20.45
C LEU A 254 9.19 13.06 20.63
N HIS A 255 9.58 12.03 21.40
CA HIS A 255 8.72 10.90 21.71
C HIS A 255 7.49 11.38 22.48
N LYS A 256 6.31 11.03 21.98
CA LYS A 256 5.05 11.20 22.72
C LYS A 256 4.41 9.83 22.94
N PRO A 257 4.32 9.34 24.19
CA PRO A 257 3.69 8.05 24.45
C PRO A 257 2.22 8.09 23.99
N PRO A 258 1.64 6.95 23.57
CA PRO A 258 0.21 6.87 23.33
C PRO A 258 -0.54 7.35 24.59
N LYS A 259 -1.58 8.17 24.44
CA LYS A 259 -2.47 8.48 25.56
C LYS A 259 -3.03 7.14 26.06
N ARG A 260 -2.67 6.71 27.27
CA ARG A 260 -3.35 5.58 27.94
C ARG A 260 -4.81 5.98 28.04
N SER A 261 -5.70 5.30 27.32
CA SER A 261 -7.12 5.30 27.68
C SER A 261 -7.16 4.78 29.11
N GLN A 262 -7.66 5.59 30.05
CA GLN A 262 -7.98 5.07 31.38
C GLN A 262 -9.03 3.98 31.18
N SER A 263 -8.61 2.72 31.24
CA SER A 263 -9.53 1.61 31.32
C SER A 263 -10.33 1.79 32.61
N PRO A 264 -11.67 1.80 32.59
CA PRO A 264 -12.43 1.81 33.83
C PRO A 264 -12.03 0.58 34.64
N SER A 265 -11.75 0.80 35.92
CA SER A 265 -11.35 -0.22 36.89
C SER A 265 -12.26 -1.45 36.80
N ARG A 266 -11.62 -2.63 36.88
CA ARG A 266 -12.25 -3.96 36.84
C ARG A 266 -13.47 -4.02 37.76
N ARG A 267 -14.65 -4.32 37.20
CA ARG A 267 -15.75 -5.00 37.91
C ARG A 267 -16.08 -6.30 37.18
N PRO A 268 -16.53 -7.35 37.88
CA PRO A 268 -16.53 -8.70 37.36
C PRO A 268 -17.65 -8.93 36.33
N LEU A 269 -17.34 -9.89 35.46
CA LEU A 269 -18.09 -10.39 34.31
C LEU A 269 -19.57 -10.70 34.63
N ARG A 270 -20.48 -10.19 33.78
CA ARG A 270 -21.74 -10.87 33.50
C ARG A 270 -22.02 -10.79 32.00
N SER A 271 -22.35 -11.95 31.43
CA SER A 271 -22.67 -12.16 30.03
C SER A 271 -23.83 -11.29 29.57
N SER A 272 -23.72 -10.74 28.37
CA SER A 272 -24.75 -10.81 27.32
C SER A 272 -24.14 -10.35 26.01
N PHE A 273 -24.38 -11.12 24.95
CA PHE A 273 -24.19 -10.70 23.57
C PHE A 273 -25.16 -9.56 23.29
N GLU A 274 -24.68 -8.45 22.74
CA GLU A 274 -25.46 -7.63 21.81
C GLU A 274 -24.55 -6.69 21.01
N CYS A 275 -24.86 -6.64 19.73
CA CYS A 275 -24.25 -5.85 18.68
C CYS A 275 -24.89 -4.46 18.70
N GLU A 276 -24.11 -3.40 18.90
CA GLU A 276 -24.60 -2.04 18.67
C GLU A 276 -23.66 -1.19 17.83
N SER A 277 -24.28 -0.68 16.77
CA SER A 277 -23.89 0.38 15.86
C SER A 277 -23.45 1.66 16.57
N PHE A 278 -22.38 2.29 16.09
CA PHE A 278 -22.02 3.63 16.56
C PHE A 278 -22.75 4.70 15.76
N ALA A 279 -23.67 5.35 16.48
CA ALA A 279 -24.40 6.53 16.07
C ALA A 279 -23.49 7.76 15.95
N SER A 280 -24.02 8.71 15.18
CA SER A 280 -23.61 10.07 14.89
C SER A 280 -23.14 10.90 16.10
N VAL A 281 -22.12 11.73 15.86
CA VAL A 281 -21.72 12.80 16.78
C VAL A 281 -22.22 14.13 16.21
N ASP A 282 -23.05 14.81 17.00
CA ASP A 282 -23.57 16.15 16.77
C ASP A 282 -22.46 17.21 16.70
N VAL A 283 -22.54 18.09 15.71
CA VAL A 283 -21.72 19.31 15.60
C VAL A 283 -22.67 20.51 15.75
N ALA A 284 -22.45 21.31 16.80
CA ALA A 284 -23.11 22.61 16.95
C ALA A 284 -22.50 23.65 15.98
N PRO A 285 -23.29 24.59 15.46
CA PRO A 285 -22.90 25.45 14.34
C PRO A 285 -22.24 26.73 14.83
N ASP A 286 -21.26 27.26 14.10
CA ASP A 286 -21.22 28.70 13.85
C ASP A 286 -20.29 29.17 12.72
N ALA A 287 -20.74 30.28 12.13
CA ALA A 287 -20.08 31.24 11.26
C ALA A 287 -19.68 30.82 9.82
N ALA A 288 -20.57 31.17 8.89
CA ALA A 288 -20.32 31.21 7.45
C ALA A 288 -19.23 32.24 7.09
N VAL A 289 -18.18 31.78 6.41
CA VAL A 289 -17.26 32.63 5.63
C VAL A 289 -17.34 32.18 4.19
N VAL A 290 -18.02 32.98 3.36
CA VAL A 290 -18.02 32.83 1.90
C VAL A 290 -16.70 33.37 1.38
N SER A 291 -15.71 32.51 1.18
CA SER A 291 -14.52 32.83 0.38
C SER A 291 -14.59 32.09 -0.95
N LYS A 292 -14.66 32.85 -2.04
CA LYS A 292 -14.60 32.35 -3.43
C LYS A 292 -13.41 31.39 -3.59
N LEU A 293 -13.65 30.20 -4.15
CA LEU A 293 -12.59 29.25 -4.51
C LEU A 293 -11.67 29.88 -5.59
N PRO A 294 -10.34 29.71 -5.50
CA PRO A 294 -9.48 29.86 -6.66
C PRO A 294 -9.63 28.64 -7.57
N ASP A 295 -9.70 28.86 -8.88
CA ASP A 295 -9.70 27.82 -9.90
C ASP A 295 -8.47 26.92 -9.74
N LEU A 296 -8.68 25.71 -9.21
CA LEU A 296 -7.64 24.69 -9.11
C LEU A 296 -7.42 24.08 -10.50
N LEU A 297 -6.46 24.65 -11.22
CA LEU A 297 -5.86 24.05 -12.42
C LEU A 297 -5.21 22.71 -12.04
N LEU A 298 -5.90 21.62 -12.37
CA LEU A 298 -5.33 20.27 -12.35
C LEU A 298 -4.31 20.17 -13.49
N ARG A 299 -3.01 20.30 -13.17
CA ARG A 299 -1.94 19.92 -14.10
C ARG A 299 -1.92 18.39 -14.24
N VAL A 300 -2.07 17.93 -15.48
CA VAL A 300 -1.88 16.54 -15.88
C VAL A 300 -0.39 16.35 -16.18
N THR A 301 0.27 15.43 -15.47
CA THR A 301 1.63 14.99 -15.81
C THR A 301 1.61 13.52 -16.25
N PRO A 302 2.32 13.16 -17.34
CA PRO A 302 3.16 14.03 -18.15
C PRO A 302 2.34 14.95 -19.08
N GLU A 303 2.85 16.16 -19.37
CA GLU A 303 2.24 17.11 -20.32
C GLU A 303 2.26 16.59 -21.77
N VAL A 304 3.08 15.58 -22.06
CA VAL A 304 3.20 14.91 -23.37
C VAL A 304 3.33 13.40 -23.16
N LEU A 305 2.51 12.61 -23.87
CA LEU A 305 2.56 11.15 -23.85
C LEU A 305 3.22 10.64 -25.14
N HIS A 306 4.30 9.86 -25.00
CA HIS A 306 4.98 9.21 -26.11
C HIS A 306 4.59 7.74 -26.17
N PHE A 307 4.05 7.29 -27.31
CA PHE A 307 3.72 5.89 -27.54
C PHE A 307 4.68 5.28 -28.57
N LYS A 308 5.16 4.06 -28.30
CA LYS A 308 5.85 3.24 -29.31
C LYS A 308 4.79 2.55 -30.16
N GLN A 309 4.89 2.70 -31.49
CA GLN A 309 4.03 1.95 -32.40
C GLN A 309 4.39 0.46 -32.32
N ALA A 310 3.41 -0.41 -32.08
CA ALA A 310 3.62 -1.86 -32.19
C ALA A 310 3.90 -2.20 -33.67
N PRO A 311 4.81 -3.15 -33.98
CA PRO A 311 5.01 -3.59 -35.35
C PRO A 311 3.71 -4.20 -35.87
N LEU A 312 3.15 -3.63 -36.93
CA LEU A 312 2.04 -4.25 -37.66
C LEU A 312 2.54 -5.58 -38.22
N ALA A 313 1.87 -6.67 -37.85
CA ALA A 313 2.05 -7.95 -38.52
C ALA A 313 1.71 -7.76 -40.01
N ALA A 314 2.69 -8.00 -40.88
CA ALA A 314 2.53 -7.85 -42.32
C ALA A 314 1.52 -8.87 -42.85
N SER A 315 0.42 -8.39 -43.43
CA SER A 315 -0.39 -9.15 -44.39
C SER A 315 -0.04 -8.69 -45.81
N PRO A 316 0.08 -9.60 -46.80
CA PRO A 316 0.62 -9.28 -48.11
C PRO A 316 -0.51 -8.83 -49.06
N SER A 317 -0.50 -7.58 -49.49
CA SER A 317 -1.14 -7.20 -50.76
C SER A 317 -0.57 -5.89 -51.30
N ALA A 318 -0.21 -5.96 -52.58
CA ALA A 318 0.39 -4.96 -53.45
C ALA A 318 -0.18 -3.54 -53.33
N ASP A 319 0.70 -2.56 -53.08
CA ASP A 319 1.09 -1.52 -54.05
C ASP A 319 2.05 -0.56 -53.32
N GLU A 320 3.34 -0.88 -53.38
CA GLU A 320 4.40 0.06 -53.06
C GLU A 320 4.64 0.92 -54.30
N ASN A 321 4.29 2.19 -54.24
CA ASN A 321 5.14 3.24 -54.82
C ASN A 321 4.81 4.58 -54.17
N ASN A 322 5.84 5.17 -53.57
CA ASN A 322 5.94 6.55 -53.06
C ASN A 322 5.60 6.87 -51.59
N ARG A 323 6.09 6.07 -50.63
CA ARG A 323 6.34 6.58 -49.26
C ARG A 323 7.69 6.08 -48.72
N PRO A 324 8.55 6.95 -48.15
CA PRO A 324 9.82 6.51 -47.57
C PRO A 324 9.57 5.56 -46.38
N PRO A 325 10.47 4.58 -46.14
CA PRO A 325 10.31 3.63 -45.04
C PRO A 325 10.38 4.35 -43.69
N LEU A 326 9.36 4.13 -42.85
CA LEU A 326 9.31 4.65 -41.48
C LEU A 326 10.43 4.03 -40.64
N ARG A 327 11.15 4.85 -39.89
CA ARG A 327 12.25 4.39 -39.03
C ARG A 327 11.68 3.89 -37.69
N PRO A 328 12.32 2.93 -37.00
CA PRO A 328 11.81 2.32 -35.76
C PRO A 328 11.60 3.26 -34.56
N ASN A 329 11.80 4.57 -34.73
CA ASN A 329 11.74 5.60 -33.69
C ASN A 329 10.79 6.76 -34.04
N ASP A 330 9.91 6.60 -35.03
CA ASP A 330 8.97 7.67 -35.39
C ASP A 330 7.86 7.77 -34.31
N LEU A 331 8.01 8.75 -33.42
CA LEU A 331 7.04 9.12 -32.40
C LEU A 331 5.90 9.91 -33.05
N VAL A 332 4.65 9.51 -32.79
CA VAL A 332 3.46 10.28 -33.22
C VAL A 332 3.16 11.32 -32.14
N GLU A 333 3.26 12.60 -32.49
CA GLU A 333 2.82 13.71 -31.65
C GLU A 333 1.32 13.96 -31.84
N PHE A 334 0.56 14.07 -30.74
CA PHE A 334 -0.83 14.51 -30.76
C PHE A 334 -0.90 15.94 -30.23
N ALA A 335 -1.54 16.85 -30.98
CA ALA A 335 -1.87 18.18 -30.50
C ALA A 335 -2.98 18.12 -29.43
N SER A 336 -2.94 19.06 -28.49
CA SER A 336 -3.86 19.15 -27.36
C SER A 336 -5.33 19.25 -27.80
N ALA A 337 -6.11 18.18 -27.59
CA ALA A 337 -7.56 18.30 -27.57
C ALA A 337 -7.97 18.86 -26.20
N ASN A 338 -8.68 19.99 -26.19
CA ASN A 338 -9.20 20.59 -24.96
C ASN A 338 -10.28 19.68 -24.36
N LEU A 339 -9.90 18.80 -23.45
CA LEU A 339 -10.82 17.98 -22.68
C LEU A 339 -11.25 18.76 -21.42
N PHE A 340 -12.45 19.32 -21.44
CA PHE A 340 -13.03 19.95 -20.24
C PHE A 340 -13.75 18.89 -19.41
N LEU A 341 -13.16 18.51 -18.28
CA LEU A 341 -13.81 17.64 -17.29
C LEU A 341 -14.20 18.49 -16.08
N ASN A 342 -15.51 18.70 -15.89
CA ASN A 342 -16.02 19.41 -14.72
C ASN A 342 -16.13 18.41 -13.55
N ASN A 343 -15.16 18.44 -12.63
CA ASN A 343 -15.19 17.61 -11.43
C ASN A 343 -15.97 18.31 -10.31
N VAL A 344 -17.20 17.90 -10.08
CA VAL A 344 -18.09 18.47 -9.04
C VAL A 344 -17.95 17.78 -7.67
N SER A 345 -16.98 16.86 -7.50
CA SER A 345 -16.85 16.02 -6.31
C SER A 345 -15.54 16.27 -5.54
N LEU A 346 -15.65 16.68 -4.27
CA LEU A 346 -14.53 16.92 -3.35
C LEU A 346 -13.91 15.65 -2.72
N VAL A 347 -14.41 14.45 -3.04
CA VAL A 347 -14.15 13.23 -2.22
C VAL A 347 -13.55 12.05 -3.00
N HIS A 348 -13.37 12.13 -4.32
CA HIS A 348 -12.88 10.99 -5.12
C HIS A 348 -11.85 11.40 -6.16
N HIS A 349 -10.75 10.64 -6.25
CA HIS A 349 -9.85 10.68 -7.40
C HIS A 349 -10.57 10.03 -8.60
N LEU A 350 -10.69 10.76 -9.71
CA LEU A 350 -11.21 10.24 -10.98
C LEU A 350 -10.05 9.58 -11.73
N VAL A 351 -10.15 8.27 -12.02
CA VAL A 351 -9.27 7.61 -12.99
C VAL A 351 -10.03 7.53 -14.30
N VAL A 352 -9.59 8.28 -15.31
CA VAL A 352 -10.18 8.29 -16.66
C VAL A 352 -9.33 7.38 -17.55
N TYR A 353 -9.94 6.35 -18.12
CA TYR A 353 -9.34 5.57 -19.20
C TYR A 353 -9.71 6.22 -20.53
N VAL A 354 -8.73 6.77 -21.23
CA VAL A 354 -8.92 7.27 -22.61
C VAL A 354 -8.63 6.12 -23.56
N ILE A 355 -9.67 5.55 -24.16
CA ILE A 355 -9.53 4.55 -25.23
C ILE A 355 -9.44 5.31 -26.54
N VAL A 356 -8.26 5.34 -27.16
CA VAL A 356 -8.07 5.93 -28.49
C VAL A 356 -8.45 4.89 -29.54
N GLY A 357 -9.69 4.95 -30.02
CA GLY A 357 -10.12 4.20 -31.19
C GLY A 357 -9.60 4.87 -32.47
N HIS A 358 -9.06 4.09 -33.41
CA HIS A 358 -8.75 4.58 -34.75
C HIS A 358 -10.06 5.07 -35.41
N PRO A 359 -10.10 6.23 -36.07
CA PRO A 359 -11.29 6.64 -36.81
C PRO A 359 -11.50 5.65 -37.96
N ALA A 360 -12.54 4.81 -37.82
CA ALA A 360 -13.08 4.09 -38.97
C ALA A 360 -13.57 5.15 -39.97
N ALA A 361 -13.05 5.06 -41.19
CA ALA A 361 -13.42 5.90 -42.30
C ALA A 361 -14.95 5.95 -42.43
N GLN A 362 -15.53 7.15 -42.30
CA GLN A 362 -16.89 7.42 -42.71
C GLN A 362 -16.98 7.20 -44.22
N GLY A 363 -17.85 6.28 -44.65
CA GLY A 363 -18.15 6.18 -46.07
C GLY A 363 -18.77 4.88 -46.55
N VAL A 364 -19.88 4.42 -45.95
CA VAL A 364 -20.85 3.59 -46.68
C VAL A 364 -22.27 3.95 -46.23
N ARG A 365 -23.05 4.54 -47.15
CA ARG A 365 -24.51 4.66 -47.07
C ARG A 365 -25.13 3.29 -47.35
N LEU A 366 -26.14 2.90 -46.56
CA LEU A 366 -27.23 2.02 -47.01
C LEU A 366 -28.57 2.46 -46.35
N PRO A 367 -29.73 2.18 -46.99
CA PRO A 367 -30.94 3.02 -47.01
C PRO A 367 -31.97 2.68 -45.91
N PRO A 368 -33.07 3.47 -45.78
CA PRO A 368 -34.01 3.35 -44.66
C PRO A 368 -35.21 2.47 -45.02
N GLN A 369 -35.69 1.64 -44.08
CA GLN A 369 -37.09 1.19 -43.97
C GLN A 369 -37.42 0.85 -42.50
N ALA A 370 -38.44 1.50 -41.93
CA ALA A 370 -39.72 0.94 -41.43
C ALA A 370 -39.53 -0.04 -40.24
N GLY A 371 -39.95 0.26 -39.01
CA GLY A 371 -41.27 0.73 -38.57
C GLY A 371 -41.97 -0.48 -37.93
N PHE A 372 -42.22 -0.46 -36.61
CA PHE A 372 -43.28 -1.23 -35.90
C PHE A 372 -43.27 -0.86 -34.40
N ASP A 373 -44.28 -0.09 -34.02
CA ASP A 373 -45.21 -0.17 -32.87
C ASP A 373 -44.74 -0.61 -31.46
N ASP A 374 -45.02 0.30 -30.51
CA ASP A 374 -45.68 0.15 -29.20
C ASP A 374 -45.53 -1.15 -28.38
N VAL A 375 -45.25 -0.99 -27.07
CA VAL A 375 -46.25 -1.17 -26.00
C VAL A 375 -45.70 -0.59 -24.67
N ASP A 376 -46.61 0.14 -24.02
CA ASP A 376 -46.66 0.79 -22.72
C ASP A 376 -46.03 0.11 -21.49
N GLY A 377 -45.69 0.95 -20.50
CA GLY A 377 -45.60 0.56 -19.09
C GLY A 377 -44.90 1.57 -18.18
N ASP A 378 -45.58 2.67 -17.82
CA ASP A 378 -45.12 3.69 -16.85
C ASP A 378 -45.20 3.21 -15.37
N PRO A 379 -44.48 3.88 -14.43
CA PRO A 379 -44.19 3.43 -13.05
C PRO A 379 -45.15 4.02 -11.98
N PRO A 380 -44.99 3.76 -10.65
CA PRO A 380 -44.23 4.71 -9.80
C PRO A 380 -43.57 4.19 -8.48
N TYR A 381 -42.34 4.67 -8.19
CA TYR A 381 -41.77 5.26 -6.93
C TYR A 381 -41.77 4.53 -5.53
N PRO A 382 -40.90 4.96 -4.55
CA PRO A 382 -40.08 4.13 -3.62
C PRO A 382 -40.42 4.48 -2.13
N PRO A 383 -39.55 4.53 -1.06
CA PRO A 383 -38.12 4.21 -0.84
C PRO A 383 -37.77 3.46 0.48
N GLY A 384 -36.49 3.13 0.70
CA GLY A 384 -35.98 2.70 2.02
C GLY A 384 -34.46 2.47 2.11
N CYS A 385 -33.72 3.53 2.49
CA CYS A 385 -32.46 3.64 3.27
C CYS A 385 -31.27 2.66 3.01
N CYS A 386 -30.08 3.13 2.57
CA CYS A 386 -28.95 3.77 3.30
C CYS A 386 -28.23 2.82 4.31
N CYS A 387 -26.89 2.70 4.41
CA CYS A 387 -25.76 3.66 4.35
C CYS A 387 -24.49 2.94 3.80
N ARG A 388 -23.71 3.46 2.85
CA ARG A 388 -22.80 4.64 2.77
C ARG A 388 -21.47 4.51 3.49
#